data_AF-A0A7Y5SG14-F1
#
_entry.id   AF-A0A7Y5SG14-F1
#
_cell.length_a   1.000
_cell.length_b   1.000
_cell.length_c   1.000
_cell.angle_alpha   90.00
_cell.angle_beta   90.00
_cell.angle_gamma   90.00
#
_symmetry.space_group_name_H-M   'P 1'
#
loop_
_entity.id
_entity.type
_entity.pdbx_description
1 polymer ?
#
loop_
_entity_poly.entity_id
_entity_poly.type
_entity_poly.pdbx_seq_one_letter_code
_entity_poly.pdbx_strand_id
1 'polypeptide(L)'
;LALAIIGTNRRKWIWSRSLDAFPDIRALALASLEAVGLKDRADEPARLLSYGERRQLELALALWPGMESLRIPGSAALGIAYVAAGRWDIFLHADLQAWDLAAGLLLVREAGGIVTDREGRPATIFSKGLIAATPAVHADFMQRAGHLPWRE
;
A
#
# COMPACT_ATOMS: atom_id res chain seq x y z
N LEU A 1 7.08 -22.17 -26.42
CA LEU A 1 5.76 -21.78 -26.98
C LEU A 1 4.70 -22.54 -26.19
N ALA A 2 4.07 -21.87 -25.23
CA ALA A 2 2.84 -22.18 -24.50
C ALA A 2 2.52 -20.81 -23.85
N LEU A 3 1.74 -19.92 -24.47
CA LEU A 3 0.28 -19.93 -24.62
C LEU A 3 -0.46 -20.34 -23.34
N ALA A 4 -1.12 -19.37 -22.71
CA ALA A 4 -2.41 -19.54 -22.03
C ALA A 4 -3.21 -18.25 -22.29
N ILE A 5 -4.13 -18.25 -23.25
CA ILE A 5 -5.53 -18.71 -23.14
C ILE A 5 -6.38 -17.70 -22.37
N ILE A 6 -7.34 -17.14 -23.09
CA ILE A 6 -8.32 -16.14 -22.69
C ILE A 6 -9.56 -16.87 -22.14
N GLY A 7 -10.09 -16.50 -20.97
CA GLY A 7 -11.29 -17.11 -20.38
C GLY A 7 -12.11 -16.10 -19.55
N THR A 8 -13.44 -16.25 -19.52
CA THR A 8 -14.46 -15.24 -19.15
C THR A 8 -14.58 -14.87 -17.65
N ASN A 9 -13.53 -15.01 -16.84
CA ASN A 9 -13.59 -14.81 -15.38
C ASN A 9 -12.37 -14.08 -14.77
N ARG A 10 -12.48 -13.66 -13.49
CA ARG A 10 -11.83 -12.46 -12.90
C ARG A 10 -10.42 -12.64 -12.28
N ARG A 11 -9.37 -12.98 -13.02
CA ARG A 11 -7.96 -12.83 -12.53
C ARG A 11 -7.01 -12.17 -13.54
N LYS A 12 -5.96 -11.52 -13.02
CA LYS A 12 -5.04 -10.57 -13.68
C LYS A 12 -3.62 -11.16 -13.79
N TRP A 13 -2.94 -10.90 -14.90
CA TRP A 13 -1.56 -11.37 -15.21
C TRP A 13 -0.64 -10.16 -15.46
N ILE A 14 0.63 -10.16 -15.00
CA ILE A 14 1.58 -9.04 -15.22
C ILE A 14 2.97 -9.55 -15.65
N TRP A 15 3.54 -8.90 -16.67
CA TRP A 15 4.90 -9.03 -17.21
C TRP A 15 5.62 -7.66 -17.12
N SER A 16 6.93 -7.60 -16.86
CA SER A 16 7.68 -6.32 -16.85
C SER A 16 9.08 -6.40 -17.49
N ARG A 17 9.48 -5.31 -18.17
CA ARG A 17 10.82 -5.05 -18.77
C ARG A 17 11.51 -3.85 -18.08
N SER A 18 12.85 -3.78 -18.15
CA SER A 18 13.64 -2.68 -17.55
C SER A 18 13.31 -1.30 -18.16
N LEU A 19 13.31 -0.26 -17.32
CA LEU A 19 13.18 1.14 -17.71
C LEU A 19 14.36 1.62 -18.59
N ASP A 20 15.52 0.98 -18.47
CA ASP A 20 16.70 1.29 -19.30
C ASP A 20 16.48 0.92 -20.77
N ALA A 21 15.48 0.08 -21.06
CA ALA A 21 15.05 -0.18 -22.42
C ALA A 21 14.21 0.97 -23.04
N PHE A 22 13.95 2.06 -22.29
CA PHE A 22 13.08 3.18 -22.67
C PHE A 22 13.68 4.56 -22.30
N PRO A 23 14.75 4.99 -22.97
CA PRO A 23 15.52 6.18 -22.58
C PRO A 23 14.72 7.49 -22.60
N ASP A 24 13.83 7.69 -23.58
CA ASP A 24 12.97 8.88 -23.68
C ASP A 24 11.99 9.01 -22.48
N ILE A 25 11.59 7.89 -21.85
CA ILE A 25 10.66 7.84 -20.70
C ILE A 25 11.37 8.12 -19.37
N ARG A 26 12.61 7.65 -19.22
CA ARG A 26 13.45 7.88 -18.04
C ARG A 26 13.76 9.38 -17.85
N ALA A 27 14.05 10.09 -18.94
CA ALA A 27 14.32 11.53 -18.89
C ALA A 27 13.12 12.37 -18.41
N LEU A 28 11.90 12.00 -18.83
CA LEU A 28 10.66 12.68 -18.45
C LEU A 28 10.32 12.51 -16.94
N ALA A 29 10.65 11.35 -16.34
CA ALA A 29 10.40 11.04 -14.91
C ALA A 29 11.31 11.82 -13.95
N LEU A 30 12.58 12.02 -14.35
CA LEU A 30 13.57 12.76 -13.58
C LEU A 30 13.20 14.27 -13.49
N ALA A 31 12.77 14.89 -14.59
CA ALA A 31 12.29 16.28 -14.61
C ALA A 31 11.02 16.51 -13.73
N SER A 32 10.25 15.44 -13.48
CA SER A 32 9.02 15.49 -12.67
C SER A 32 9.25 15.30 -11.17
N LEU A 33 10.30 14.58 -10.77
CA LEU A 33 10.78 14.50 -9.38
C LEU A 33 11.34 15.84 -8.92
N GLU A 34 11.94 16.57 -9.85
CA GLU A 34 12.47 17.91 -9.63
C GLU A 34 11.42 18.97 -9.29
N ALA A 35 10.34 19.07 -10.06
CA ALA A 35 9.29 20.08 -9.87
C ALA A 35 8.50 19.97 -8.55
N VAL A 36 8.60 18.85 -7.81
CA VAL A 36 7.92 18.61 -6.51
C VAL A 36 8.88 18.66 -5.31
N GLY A 37 10.09 19.21 -5.51
CA GLY A 37 11.09 19.33 -4.45
C GLY A 37 11.70 17.99 -4.03
N LEU A 38 11.64 16.98 -4.91
CA LEU A 38 12.21 15.64 -4.71
C LEU A 38 13.23 15.35 -5.81
N LYS A 39 13.91 16.38 -6.36
CA LYS A 39 14.93 16.24 -7.42
C LYS A 39 16.04 15.27 -7.01
N ASP A 40 16.44 15.39 -5.76
CA ASP A 40 17.43 14.55 -5.07
C ASP A 40 16.96 13.09 -4.97
N ARG A 41 15.66 12.85 -5.20
CA ARG A 41 15.03 11.52 -5.27
C ARG A 41 14.80 11.07 -6.71
N ALA A 42 15.38 11.72 -7.72
CA ALA A 42 15.12 11.44 -9.12
C ALA A 42 15.55 10.01 -9.53
N ASP A 43 16.67 9.56 -8.99
CA ASP A 43 17.14 8.17 -9.13
C ASP A 43 16.53 7.24 -8.07
N GLU A 44 15.52 7.71 -7.32
CA GLU A 44 14.67 6.88 -6.47
C GLU A 44 13.39 6.46 -7.23
N PRO A 45 13.01 5.17 -7.26
CA PRO A 45 11.94 4.65 -8.12
C PRO A 45 10.50 4.94 -7.62
N ALA A 46 9.59 5.51 -8.44
CA ALA A 46 8.16 5.65 -8.06
C ALA A 46 7.16 5.97 -9.22
N ARG A 47 5.99 5.28 -9.24
CA ARG A 47 4.69 5.61 -9.93
C ARG A 47 4.21 4.72 -11.11
N LEU A 48 3.74 3.52 -10.76
CA LEU A 48 2.55 2.89 -11.36
C LEU A 48 1.45 2.75 -10.29
N LEU A 49 1.31 3.80 -9.49
CA LEU A 49 0.79 3.71 -8.15
C LEU A 49 -0.24 4.82 -7.96
N SER A 50 -1.51 4.45 -7.77
CA SER A 50 -2.62 5.28 -7.30
C SER A 50 -2.22 6.14 -6.10
N TYR A 51 -2.99 7.19 -5.80
CA TYR A 51 -2.69 8.11 -4.70
C TYR A 51 -2.38 7.38 -3.37
N GLY A 52 -3.14 6.31 -3.07
CA GLY A 52 -2.86 5.42 -1.94
C GLY A 52 -1.54 4.66 -2.09
N GLU A 53 -1.21 4.18 -3.27
CA GLU A 53 0.02 3.42 -3.55
C GLU A 53 1.29 4.31 -3.59
N ARG A 54 1.18 5.56 -4.04
CA ARG A 54 2.24 6.57 -3.91
C ARG A 54 2.48 6.88 -2.44
N ARG A 55 1.41 7.03 -1.65
CA ARG A 55 1.53 7.23 -0.20
C ARG A 55 2.11 6.01 0.49
N GLN A 56 1.73 4.80 0.08
CA GLN A 56 2.32 3.55 0.55
C GLN A 56 3.82 3.51 0.24
N LEU A 57 4.26 3.96 -0.93
CA LEU A 57 5.68 4.08 -1.24
C LEU A 57 6.38 5.15 -0.39
N GLU A 58 5.79 6.34 -0.25
CA GLU A 58 6.38 7.41 0.56
C GLU A 58 6.52 6.98 2.04
N LEU A 59 5.51 6.28 2.57
CA LEU A 59 5.56 5.67 3.90
C LEU A 59 6.58 4.54 3.96
N ALA A 60 6.62 3.64 2.98
CA ALA A 60 7.61 2.57 2.93
C ALA A 60 9.03 3.13 2.90
N LEU A 61 9.27 4.20 2.14
CA LEU A 61 10.56 4.90 2.05
C LEU A 61 10.89 5.62 3.37
N ALA A 62 9.90 6.16 4.09
CA ALA A 62 10.11 6.78 5.40
C ALA A 62 10.29 5.78 6.56
N LEU A 63 9.74 4.57 6.43
CA LEU A 63 9.75 3.53 7.46
C LEU A 63 10.87 2.48 7.25
N TRP A 64 11.49 2.46 6.07
CA TRP A 64 12.72 1.73 5.82
C TRP A 64 13.84 2.26 6.75
N PRO A 65 14.60 1.41 7.48
CA PRO A 65 14.86 -0.02 7.29
C PRO A 65 14.03 -1.00 8.15
N GLY A 66 12.91 -0.58 8.75
CA GLY A 66 12.08 -1.43 9.63
C GLY A 66 11.16 -2.44 8.92
N MET A 67 11.29 -2.62 7.61
CA MET A 67 10.44 -3.49 6.78
C MET A 67 11.27 -4.47 5.98
N GLU A 68 10.84 -5.73 5.87
CA GLU A 68 11.52 -6.73 5.04
C GLU A 68 11.07 -6.66 3.57
N SER A 69 9.78 -6.45 3.31
CA SER A 69 9.26 -6.33 1.95
C SER A 69 7.99 -5.47 1.86
N LEU A 70 7.85 -4.76 0.74
CA LEU A 70 6.62 -4.05 0.39
C LEU A 70 5.81 -4.88 -0.62
N ARG A 71 4.50 -4.94 -0.40
CA ARG A 71 3.52 -5.50 -1.33
C ARG A 71 2.41 -4.50 -1.53
N ILE A 72 2.02 -4.31 -2.78
CA ILE A 72 0.95 -3.40 -3.17
C ILE A 72 -0.11 -4.23 -3.88
N PRO A 73 -1.09 -4.79 -3.15
CA PRO A 73 -2.15 -5.58 -3.76
C PRO A 73 -3.13 -4.67 -4.50
N GLY A 74 -3.59 -5.10 -5.66
CA GLY A 74 -4.72 -4.45 -6.35
C GLY A 74 -6.10 -4.72 -5.72
N SER A 75 -6.15 -5.19 -4.47
CA SER A 75 -7.40 -5.50 -3.75
C SER A 75 -7.24 -5.20 -2.26
N ALA A 76 -8.01 -4.22 -1.77
CA ALA A 76 -8.04 -3.84 -0.37
C ALA A 76 -8.58 -4.96 0.52
N ALA A 77 -9.73 -5.53 0.17
CA ALA A 77 -10.34 -6.63 0.92
C ALA A 77 -9.38 -7.82 1.10
N LEU A 78 -8.61 -8.17 0.07
CA LEU A 78 -7.61 -9.23 0.16
C LEU A 78 -6.43 -8.84 1.06
N GLY A 79 -5.96 -7.59 0.99
CA GLY A 79 -4.91 -7.10 1.87
C GLY A 79 -5.29 -7.18 3.34
N ILE A 80 -6.52 -6.77 3.68
CA ILE A 80 -7.06 -6.86 5.04
C ILE A 80 -7.18 -8.33 5.48
N ALA A 81 -7.70 -9.20 4.61
CA ALA A 81 -7.83 -10.63 4.91
C ALA A 81 -6.47 -11.32 5.12
N TYR A 82 -5.42 -10.89 4.42
CA TYR A 82 -4.07 -11.42 4.62
C TYR A 82 -3.46 -11.02 5.97
N VAL A 83 -3.78 -9.82 6.47
CA VAL A 83 -3.45 -9.46 7.86
C VAL A 83 -4.19 -10.37 8.84
N ALA A 84 -5.51 -10.53 8.67
CA ALA A 84 -6.30 -11.40 9.53
C ALA A 84 -5.80 -12.87 9.52
N ALA A 85 -5.30 -13.35 8.39
CA ALA A 85 -4.73 -14.68 8.25
C ALA A 85 -3.26 -14.81 8.73
N GLY A 86 -2.66 -13.75 9.28
CA GLY A 86 -1.26 -13.73 9.71
C GLY A 86 -0.24 -13.88 8.58
N ARG A 87 -0.65 -13.58 7.34
CA ARG A 87 0.26 -13.63 6.16
C ARG A 87 1.05 -12.35 5.98
N TRP A 88 0.47 -11.22 6.39
CA TRP A 88 1.10 -9.90 6.40
C TRP A 88 0.97 -9.29 7.79
N ASP A 89 2.02 -8.59 8.23
CA ASP A 89 2.04 -7.96 9.55
C ASP A 89 1.28 -6.65 9.61
N ILE A 90 1.24 -5.90 8.49
CA ILE A 90 0.55 -4.63 8.35
C ILE A 90 0.02 -4.42 6.93
N PHE A 91 -1.18 -3.86 6.83
CA PHE A 91 -1.79 -3.36 5.60
C PHE A 91 -2.38 -1.98 5.86
N LEU A 92 -2.13 -1.06 4.94
CA LEU A 92 -2.60 0.33 5.04
C LEU A 92 -3.10 0.82 3.70
N HIS A 93 -4.22 1.53 3.70
CA HIS A 93 -4.84 2.09 2.50
C HIS A 93 -5.50 3.42 2.82
N ALA A 94 -5.35 4.39 1.92
CA ALA A 94 -5.75 5.78 2.17
C ALA A 94 -7.18 6.10 1.70
N ASP A 95 -7.72 5.35 0.74
CA ASP A 95 -9.02 5.60 0.13
C ASP A 95 -9.80 4.29 -0.07
N LEU A 96 -10.81 4.06 0.76
CA LEU A 96 -11.61 2.85 0.82
C LEU A 96 -13.08 3.20 0.95
N GLN A 97 -13.92 2.34 0.39
CA GLN A 97 -15.36 2.46 0.49
C GLN A 97 -15.90 1.46 1.52
N ALA A 98 -17.12 1.69 2.00
CA ALA A 98 -17.73 0.85 3.04
C ALA A 98 -17.73 -0.65 2.71
N TRP A 99 -17.89 -1.00 1.42
CA TRP A 99 -17.86 -2.38 0.94
C TRP A 99 -16.46 -3.02 0.96
N ASP A 100 -15.38 -2.24 0.88
CA ASP A 100 -14.01 -2.75 1.01
C ASP A 100 -13.68 -3.06 2.48
N LEU A 101 -14.33 -2.36 3.41
CA LEU A 101 -14.06 -2.39 4.84
C LEU A 101 -14.86 -3.45 5.59
N ALA A 102 -16.17 -3.54 5.31
CA ALA A 102 -17.13 -4.23 6.18
C ALA A 102 -16.68 -5.64 6.60
N ALA A 103 -16.30 -6.49 5.64
CA ALA A 103 -15.82 -7.84 5.93
C ALA A 103 -14.44 -7.85 6.59
N GLY A 104 -13.53 -7.00 6.12
CA GLY A 104 -12.15 -6.95 6.61
C GLY A 104 -12.05 -6.53 8.08
N LEU A 105 -12.87 -5.56 8.50
CA LEU A 105 -12.93 -5.11 9.90
C LEU A 105 -13.28 -6.25 10.85
N LEU A 106 -14.27 -7.07 10.49
CA LEU A 106 -14.68 -8.23 11.28
C LEU A 106 -13.55 -9.27 11.33
N LEU A 107 -13.00 -9.64 10.17
CA LEU A 107 -11.95 -10.65 10.08
C LEU A 107 -10.74 -10.33 10.95
N VAL A 108 -10.23 -9.09 10.88
CA VAL A 108 -9.05 -8.68 11.65
C VAL A 108 -9.34 -8.73 13.15
N ARG A 109 -10.53 -8.27 13.58
CA ARG A 109 -10.92 -8.27 14.99
C ARG A 109 -11.04 -9.68 15.56
N GLU A 110 -11.70 -10.59 14.84
CA GLU A 110 -11.85 -12.00 15.26
C GLU A 110 -10.52 -12.75 15.28
N ALA A 111 -9.58 -12.36 14.42
CA ALA A 111 -8.21 -12.89 14.43
C ALA A 111 -7.33 -12.32 15.56
N GLY A 112 -7.85 -11.40 16.39
CA GLY A 112 -7.09 -10.73 17.46
C GLY A 112 -6.15 -9.62 16.97
N GLY A 113 -6.30 -9.17 15.73
CA GLY A 113 -5.56 -8.04 15.17
C GLY A 113 -6.15 -6.69 15.55
N ILE A 114 -5.37 -5.63 15.29
CA ILE A 114 -5.79 -4.24 15.48
C ILE A 114 -6.17 -3.64 14.14
N VAL A 115 -7.30 -2.95 14.11
CA VAL A 115 -7.75 -2.18 12.94
C VAL A 115 -8.22 -0.78 13.32
N THR A 116 -7.52 0.23 12.80
CA THR A 116 -7.79 1.65 13.07
C THR A 116 -7.95 2.42 11.77
N ASP A 117 -8.54 3.62 11.84
CA ASP A 117 -8.39 4.62 10.79
C ASP A 117 -6.95 5.18 10.75
N ARG A 118 -6.71 6.16 9.88
CA ARG A 118 -5.39 6.78 9.67
C ARG A 118 -4.95 7.59 10.90
N GLU A 119 -5.90 8.05 11.68
CA GLU A 119 -5.73 8.82 12.90
C GLU A 119 -5.51 7.93 14.13
N GLY A 120 -5.63 6.61 13.99
CA GLY A 120 -5.44 5.64 15.07
C GLY A 120 -6.70 5.37 15.91
N ARG A 121 -7.87 5.87 15.49
CA ARG A 121 -9.15 5.59 16.15
C ARG A 121 -9.71 4.27 15.63
N PRO A 122 -10.60 3.58 16.39
CA PRO A 122 -11.21 2.34 15.92
C PRO A 122 -11.85 2.52 14.54
N ALA A 123 -11.43 1.69 13.57
CA ALA A 123 -11.94 1.80 12.21
C ALA A 123 -13.43 1.46 12.14
N THR A 124 -14.15 2.16 11.28
CA THR A 124 -15.57 1.88 10.97
C THR A 124 -15.73 1.71 9.47
N ILE A 125 -16.89 1.25 9.03
CA ILE A 125 -17.23 1.19 7.60
C ILE A 125 -17.29 2.58 6.93
N PHE A 126 -17.25 3.66 7.71
CA PHE A 126 -17.23 5.03 7.23
C PHE A 126 -15.83 5.66 7.23
N SER A 127 -14.82 4.93 7.72
CA SER A 127 -13.43 5.37 7.67
C SER A 127 -12.96 5.43 6.21
N LYS A 128 -12.38 6.54 5.78
CA LYS A 128 -11.87 6.68 4.39
C LYS A 128 -10.61 5.86 4.14
N GLY A 129 -9.88 5.50 5.18
CA GLY A 129 -8.70 4.66 5.09
C GLY A 129 -8.58 3.82 6.35
N LEU A 130 -7.64 2.88 6.34
CA LEU A 130 -7.40 2.01 7.47
C LEU A 130 -5.92 1.64 7.62
N ILE A 131 -5.61 1.19 8.83
CA ILE A 131 -4.42 0.43 9.19
C ILE A 131 -4.92 -0.87 9.83
N ALA A 132 -4.55 -2.02 9.27
CA ALA A 132 -4.78 -3.33 9.87
C ALA A 132 -3.42 -3.96 10.15
N ALA A 133 -3.18 -4.42 11.38
CA ALA A 133 -1.91 -5.03 11.76
C ALA A 133 -2.03 -5.95 12.98
N THR A 134 -0.97 -6.71 13.26
CA THR A 134 -0.80 -7.34 14.58
C THR A 134 -0.60 -6.26 15.66
N PRO A 135 -0.96 -6.52 16.94
CA PRO A 135 -0.89 -5.48 17.98
C PRO A 135 0.49 -4.83 18.16
N ALA A 136 1.55 -5.63 18.13
CA ALA A 136 2.92 -5.13 18.28
C ALA A 136 3.35 -4.23 17.11
N VAL A 137 3.03 -4.63 15.88
CA VAL A 137 3.39 -3.88 14.67
C VAL A 137 2.55 -2.62 14.51
N HIS A 138 1.27 -2.67 14.89
CA HIS A 138 0.42 -1.47 14.92
C HIS A 138 1.00 -0.39 15.83
N ALA A 139 1.39 -0.76 17.06
CA ALA A 139 1.95 0.16 18.03
C ALA A 139 3.27 0.80 17.54
N ASP A 140 4.20 -0.01 17.02
CA ASP A 140 5.47 0.48 16.46
C ASP A 140 5.24 1.42 15.26
N PHE A 141 4.33 1.05 14.34
CA PHE A 141 3.97 1.90 13.21
C PHE A 141 3.41 3.25 13.65
N MET A 142 2.51 3.27 14.64
CA MET A 142 1.92 4.52 15.14
C MET A 142 2.95 5.43 15.81
N GLN A 143 3.94 4.86 16.49
CA GLN A 143 5.06 5.60 17.08
C GLN A 143 5.95 6.22 15.99
N ARG A 144 6.32 5.44 14.97
CA ARG A 144 7.25 5.88 13.92
C ARG A 144 6.60 6.83 12.92
N ALA A 145 5.41 6.50 12.45
CA ALA A 145 4.71 7.25 11.41
C ALA A 145 3.89 8.44 11.97
N GLY A 146 3.85 8.63 13.29
CA GLY A 146 2.97 9.62 13.91
C GLY A 146 3.26 11.09 13.56
N HIS A 147 4.50 11.39 13.18
CA HIS A 147 4.94 12.72 12.76
C HIS A 147 4.84 12.96 11.25
N LEU A 148 4.53 11.91 10.47
CA LEU A 148 4.47 12.00 9.01
C LEU A 148 3.13 12.61 8.55
N PRO A 149 3.11 13.40 7.46
CA PRO A 149 1.90 14.12 7.01
C PRO A 149 0.91 13.22 6.25
N TRP A 150 0.57 12.03 6.77
CA TRP A 150 -0.28 11.02 6.10
C TRP A 150 -1.65 10.85 6.78
N ARG A 151 -2.02 11.73 7.71
CA ARG A 151 -3.25 11.64 8.52
C ARG A 151 -4.41 12.52 8.01
N GLU A 152 -4.27 13.15 6.85
CA GLU A 152 -5.30 13.99 6.19
C GLU A 152 -5.95 13.30 4.98
#